data_AF-A0A838VAA3-F1
#
_entry.id   AF-A0A838VAA3-F1
#
_cell.length_a   1.000
_cell.length_b   1.000
_cell.length_c   1.000
_cell.angle_alpha   90.00
_cell.angle_beta   90.00
_cell.angle_gamma   90.00
#
_symmetry.space_group_name_H-M   'P 1'
#
loop_
_entity.id
_entity.type
_entity.pdbx_description
1 polymer ?
#
loop_
_entity_poly.entity_id
_entity_poly.type
_entity_poly.pdbx_seq_one_letter_code
_entity_poly.pdbx_strand_id
1 'polypeptide(L)'
;MRLSIDHHSLYSFSEPQARVVQLLRVTPGDYAAQTVIDWRIDVNCDARLRTGRDGYGNATTMLYVDGPVTHLALTVRGEVLTEDMAGVVKGVTEPLPPLFYTRTTPLTAPDAATVALTRSVGGSDPLERAHALNTMVGGAIRIHGGRGRGRVPAEVL
;
A
#
# COMPACT_ATOMS: atom_id res chain seq x y z
N MET A 1 -5.70 -18.70 5.94
CA MET A 1 -5.46 -18.08 7.26
C MET A 1 -6.54 -17.03 7.53
N ARG A 2 -6.97 -16.84 8.78
CA ARG A 2 -7.83 -15.73 9.20
C ARG A 2 -6.98 -14.69 9.91
N LEU A 3 -7.02 -13.44 9.45
CA LEU A 3 -6.26 -12.33 10.00
C LEU A 3 -7.20 -11.29 10.58
N SER A 4 -6.92 -10.85 11.82
CA SER A 4 -7.54 -9.68 12.41
C SER A 4 -6.57 -8.51 12.34
N ILE A 5 -7.06 -7.37 11.84
CA ILE A 5 -6.28 -6.15 11.64
C ILE A 5 -6.84 -5.09 12.58
N ASP A 6 -5.95 -4.47 13.36
CA ASP A 6 -6.23 -3.27 14.14
C ASP A 6 -5.12 -2.24 13.92
N HIS A 7 -5.45 -1.15 13.25
CA HIS A 7 -4.51 -0.08 12.91
C HIS A 7 -5.00 1.26 13.46
N HIS A 8 -4.15 1.89 14.27
CA HIS A 8 -4.42 3.20 14.86
C HIS A 8 -3.46 4.26 14.33
N SER A 9 -4.02 5.37 13.87
CA SER A 9 -3.28 6.56 13.47
C SER A 9 -3.74 7.76 14.28
N LEU A 10 -2.81 8.43 14.96
CA LEU A 10 -3.04 9.67 15.68
C LEU A 10 -2.28 10.81 15.00
N TYR A 11 -3.02 11.84 14.62
CA TYR A 11 -2.47 13.08 14.10
C TYR A 11 -2.65 14.16 15.17
N SER A 12 -1.55 14.77 15.60
CA SER A 12 -1.54 15.94 16.48
C SER A 12 -1.07 17.14 15.67
N PHE A 13 -1.91 18.17 15.56
CA PHE A 13 -1.58 19.37 14.80
C PHE A 13 -0.92 20.41 15.71
N SER A 14 0.11 21.09 15.21
CA SER A 14 0.81 22.16 15.95
C SER A 14 -0.08 23.37 16.24
N GLU A 15 -1.16 23.53 15.46
CA GLU A 15 -2.19 24.55 15.62
C GLU A 15 -3.56 23.98 15.23
N PRO A 16 -4.68 24.55 15.74
CA PRO A 16 -6.01 24.09 15.37
C PRO A 16 -6.29 24.24 13.87
N GLN A 17 -6.64 23.14 13.21
CA GLN A 17 -6.97 23.12 11.79
C GLN A 17 -8.44 23.50 11.57
N ALA A 18 -8.71 24.43 10.64
CA ALA A 18 -10.07 24.84 10.30
C ALA A 18 -10.87 23.73 9.59
N ARG A 19 -10.19 22.83 8.90
CA ARG A 19 -10.74 21.64 8.25
C ARG A 19 -9.64 20.62 8.03
N VAL A 20 -9.98 19.34 8.10
CA VAL A 20 -9.11 18.25 7.67
C VAL A 20 -9.79 17.50 6.52
N VAL A 21 -9.04 17.29 5.44
CA VAL A 21 -9.45 16.45 4.31
C VAL A 21 -8.36 15.41 4.06
N GLN A 22 -8.72 14.13 4.04
CA GLN A 22 -7.78 13.04 3.79
C GLN A 22 -8.35 12.02 2.81
N LEU A 23 -7.52 11.56 1.88
CA LEU A 23 -7.80 10.40 1.05
C LEU A 23 -7.26 9.15 1.75
N LEU A 24 -8.14 8.29 2.22
CA LEU A 24 -7.78 7.04 2.86
C LEU A 24 -7.76 5.90 1.83
N ARG A 25 -6.62 5.21 1.71
CA ARG A 25 -6.43 3.96 0.94
C ARG A 25 -6.18 2.80 1.89
N VAL A 26 -7.11 2.61 2.82
CA VAL A 26 -6.96 1.68 3.94
C VAL A 26 -7.98 0.56 3.91
N THR A 27 -8.77 0.43 2.83
CA THR A 27 -9.76 -0.63 2.68
C THR A 27 -9.21 -1.68 1.72
N PRO A 28 -9.01 -2.94 2.15
CA PRO A 28 -8.57 -4.02 1.27
C PRO A 28 -9.67 -4.38 0.28
N GLY A 29 -9.27 -4.95 -0.86
CA GLY A 29 -10.19 -5.54 -1.83
C GLY A 29 -10.27 -7.06 -1.70
N ASP A 30 -11.40 -7.63 -2.12
CA ASP A 30 -11.52 -9.05 -2.36
C ASP A 30 -10.77 -9.47 -3.63
N TYR A 31 -10.18 -10.67 -3.60
CA TYR A 31 -9.65 -11.35 -4.76
C TYR A 31 -9.61 -12.87 -4.50
N ALA A 32 -9.16 -13.66 -5.46
CA ALA A 32 -9.25 -15.12 -5.37
C ALA A 32 -8.62 -15.73 -4.11
N ALA A 33 -7.59 -15.09 -3.54
CA ALA A 33 -6.89 -15.57 -2.34
C ALA A 33 -7.17 -14.70 -1.10
N GLN A 34 -8.12 -13.77 -1.15
CA GLN A 34 -8.51 -12.95 0.00
C GLN A 34 -9.99 -12.60 -0.01
N THR A 35 -10.65 -12.82 1.12
CA THR A 35 -12.03 -12.38 1.37
C THR A 35 -12.06 -11.45 2.58
N VAL A 36 -12.63 -10.26 2.41
CA VAL A 36 -12.88 -9.30 3.49
C VAL A 36 -14.16 -9.71 4.20
N ILE A 37 -14.07 -10.04 5.49
CA ILE A 37 -15.20 -10.51 6.29
C ILE A 37 -15.94 -9.32 6.92
N ASP A 38 -15.17 -8.41 7.51
CA ASP A 38 -15.65 -7.15 8.08
C ASP A 38 -14.54 -6.10 7.91
N TRP A 39 -14.95 -4.85 7.69
CA TRP A 39 -14.02 -3.72 7.63
C TRP A 39 -14.70 -2.43 8.06
N ARG A 40 -14.05 -1.72 8.99
CA ARG A 40 -14.53 -0.43 9.51
C ARG A 40 -13.41 0.59 9.64
N ILE A 41 -13.80 1.84 9.44
CA ILE A 41 -12.97 3.02 9.66
C ILE A 41 -13.70 3.88 10.67
N ASP A 42 -13.19 3.93 11.89
CA ASP A 42 -13.71 4.75 12.98
C ASP A 42 -12.88 6.05 13.09
N VAL A 43 -13.56 7.17 13.31
CA VAL A 43 -12.97 8.50 13.51
C VAL A 43 -13.41 8.99 14.89
N ASN A 44 -12.51 9.61 15.66
CA ASN A 44 -12.81 10.06 17.02
C ASN A 44 -13.70 11.31 17.13
N CYS A 45 -14.18 11.83 16.01
CA CYS A 45 -15.01 13.02 15.93
C CYS A 45 -16.00 12.93 14.77
N ASP A 46 -16.91 13.91 14.71
CA ASP A 46 -17.87 14.02 13.61
C ASP A 46 -17.15 14.20 12.29
N ALA A 47 -17.39 13.25 11.38
CA ALA A 47 -16.72 13.17 10.11
C ALA A 47 -17.70 12.76 9.02
N ARG A 48 -17.50 13.32 7.82
CA ARG A 48 -18.17 12.85 6.61
C ARG A 48 -17.22 11.94 5.86
N LEU A 49 -17.64 10.70 5.62
CA LEU A 49 -16.92 9.72 4.83
C LEU A 49 -17.60 9.55 3.47
N ARG A 50 -16.82 9.55 2.39
CA ARG A 50 -17.30 9.23 1.04
C ARG A 50 -16.43 8.15 0.44
N THR A 51 -17.02 7.00 0.17
CA THR A 51 -16.33 5.90 -0.50
C THR A 51 -16.24 6.13 -2.01
N GLY A 52 -15.22 5.56 -2.63
CA GLY A 52 -14.99 5.64 -4.07
C GLY A 52 -13.95 4.64 -4.54
N ARG A 53 -13.55 4.81 -5.80
CA ARG A 53 -12.41 4.10 -6.38
C ARG A 53 -11.50 5.09 -7.08
N ASP A 54 -10.19 4.90 -6.95
CA ASP A 54 -9.23 5.70 -7.73
C ASP A 54 -8.97 5.07 -9.11
N GLY A 55 -8.13 5.73 -9.93
CA GLY A 55 -7.83 5.29 -11.28
C GLY A 55 -7.10 3.95 -11.39
N TYR A 56 -6.60 3.42 -10.28
CA TYR A 56 -6.00 2.08 -10.20
C TYR A 56 -7.01 1.02 -9.75
N GLY A 57 -8.27 1.40 -9.53
CA GLY A 57 -9.31 0.51 -9.04
C GLY A 57 -9.30 0.30 -7.52
N ASN A 58 -8.38 0.93 -6.78
CA ASN A 58 -8.29 0.78 -5.33
C ASN A 58 -9.52 1.39 -4.65
N ALA A 59 -10.04 0.73 -3.62
CA ALA A 59 -11.06 1.30 -2.76
C ALA A 59 -10.49 2.51 -2.01
N THR A 60 -11.22 3.61 -2.03
CA THR A 60 -10.84 4.85 -1.35
C THR A 60 -11.95 5.34 -0.46
N THR A 61 -11.59 6.02 0.63
CA THR A 61 -12.54 6.76 1.47
C THR A 61 -12.02 8.18 1.67
N MET A 62 -12.75 9.16 1.14
CA MET A 62 -12.51 10.58 1.42
C MET A 62 -13.09 10.92 2.79
N LEU A 63 -12.22 11.36 3.69
CA LEU A 63 -12.54 11.86 5.02
C LEU A 63 -12.61 13.39 5.00
N TYR A 64 -13.70 13.94 5.53
CA TYR A 64 -13.88 15.37 5.75
C TYR A 64 -14.26 15.63 7.21
N VAL A 65 -13.48 16.46 7.89
CA VAL A 65 -13.73 16.91 9.26
C VAL A 65 -13.72 18.43 9.28
N ASP A 66 -14.81 19.04 9.74
CA ASP A 66 -14.87 20.48 9.93
C ASP A 66 -14.31 20.85 11.32
N GLY A 67 -13.53 21.91 11.39
CA GLY A 67 -12.79 22.29 12.59
C GLY A 67 -13.54 23.23 13.55
N PRO A 68 -12.84 23.69 14.60
CA PRO A 68 -11.39 23.53 14.82
C PRO A 68 -10.99 22.10 15.25
N VAL A 69 -9.94 21.55 14.64
CA VAL A 69 -9.38 20.22 14.97
C VAL A 69 -7.94 20.36 15.46
N THR A 70 -7.67 19.99 16.71
CA THR A 70 -6.30 19.93 17.26
C THR A 70 -5.69 18.55 17.13
N HIS A 71 -6.52 17.51 17.14
CA HIS A 71 -6.11 16.11 17.02
C HIS A 71 -7.15 15.32 16.24
N LEU A 72 -6.68 14.34 15.46
CA LEU A 72 -7.51 13.39 14.73
C LEU A 72 -6.99 11.98 15.00
N ALA A 73 -7.87 11.11 15.50
CA ALA A 73 -7.57 9.69 15.68
C ALA A 73 -8.42 8.86 14.72
N LEU A 74 -7.75 8.04 13.93
CA LEU A 74 -8.34 7.07 13.01
C LEU A 74 -8.06 5.66 13.53
N THR A 75 -9.09 4.84 13.57
CA THR A 75 -8.99 3.42 13.89
C THR A 75 -9.54 2.61 12.73
N VAL A 76 -8.69 1.82 12.09
CA VAL A 76 -9.07 0.94 10.98
C VAL A 76 -9.00 -0.49 11.49
N ARG A 77 -10.13 -1.16 11.48
CA ARG A 77 -10.26 -2.53 11.97
C ARG A 77 -10.97 -3.39 10.96
N GLY A 78 -10.61 -4.66 10.92
CA GLY A 78 -11.34 -5.62 10.14
C GLY A 78 -10.72 -6.99 10.18
N GLU A 79 -11.37 -7.90 9.49
CA GLU A 79 -10.93 -9.28 9.39
C GLU A 79 -10.91 -9.72 7.93
N VAL A 80 -9.85 -10.43 7.56
CA VAL A 80 -9.72 -11.02 6.23
C VAL A 80 -9.40 -12.50 6.33
N LEU A 81 -9.99 -13.29 5.45
CA LEU A 81 -9.53 -14.64 5.14
C LEU A 81 -8.53 -14.55 3.99
N THR A 82 -7.41 -15.25 4.10
CA THR A 82 -6.40 -15.34 3.05
C THR A 82 -6.08 -16.79 2.72
N GLU A 83 -5.64 -17.05 1.50
CA GLU A 83 -5.11 -18.34 1.06
C GLU A 83 -3.73 -18.12 0.43
N ASP A 84 -2.82 -19.06 0.65
CA ASP A 84 -1.51 -19.00 -0.01
C ASP A 84 -1.63 -19.56 -1.43
N MET A 85 -1.36 -18.70 -2.41
CA MET A 85 -1.36 -19.03 -3.84
C MET A 85 0.04 -19.00 -4.43
N ALA A 86 1.08 -19.17 -3.61
CA ALA A 86 2.49 -19.17 -4.00
C ALA A 86 2.90 -17.91 -4.79
N GLY A 87 2.35 -16.75 -4.39
CA GLY A 87 2.61 -15.45 -5.02
C GLY A 87 1.73 -15.13 -6.24
N VAL A 88 0.82 -16.02 -6.65
CA VAL A 88 -0.07 -15.77 -7.79
C VAL A 88 -1.36 -15.08 -7.35
N VAL A 89 -1.56 -13.85 -7.83
CA VAL A 89 -2.78 -13.08 -7.60
C VAL A 89 -3.76 -13.28 -8.76
N LYS A 90 -5.01 -13.62 -8.46
CA LYS A 90 -6.08 -13.84 -9.46
C LYS A 90 -7.36 -13.14 -9.03
N GLY A 91 -8.22 -12.80 -9.99
CA GLY A 91 -9.53 -12.22 -9.71
C GLY A 91 -9.51 -10.79 -9.17
N VAL A 92 -8.36 -10.12 -9.20
CA VAL A 92 -8.29 -8.69 -8.90
C VAL A 92 -8.92 -7.88 -10.02
N THR A 93 -9.57 -6.77 -9.66
CA THR A 93 -9.99 -5.76 -10.64
C THR A 93 -8.77 -4.92 -11.01
N GLU A 94 -8.18 -5.19 -12.17
CA GLU A 94 -7.07 -4.42 -12.74
C GLU A 94 -7.58 -3.63 -13.95
N PRO A 95 -7.91 -2.33 -13.80
CA PRO A 95 -8.46 -1.53 -14.89
C PRO A 95 -7.40 -1.05 -15.89
N LEU A 96 -6.11 -1.13 -15.55
CA LEU A 96 -5.02 -0.62 -16.37
C LEU A 96 -4.35 -1.76 -17.16
N PRO A 97 -3.90 -1.52 -18.40
CA PRO A 97 -3.20 -2.55 -19.16
C PRO A 97 -1.82 -2.85 -18.51
N PRO A 98 -1.31 -4.09 -18.55
CA PRO A 98 -0.02 -4.44 -17.93
C PRO A 98 1.16 -3.56 -18.34
N LEU A 99 1.20 -3.09 -19.60
CA LEU A 99 2.23 -2.18 -20.11
C LEU A 99 2.25 -0.82 -19.39
N PHE A 100 1.16 -0.43 -18.71
CA PHE A 100 1.14 0.79 -17.91
C PHE A 100 2.19 0.75 -16.78
N TYR A 101 2.43 -0.44 -16.21
CA TYR A 101 3.36 -0.66 -15.10
C TYR A 101 4.81 -0.83 -15.52
N THR A 102 5.10 -0.87 -16.82
CA THR A 102 6.47 -0.91 -17.34
C THR A 102 7.06 0.48 -17.59
N ARG A 103 6.31 1.54 -17.26
CA ARG A 103 6.76 2.93 -17.42
C ARG A 103 7.67 3.34 -16.27
N THR A 104 8.70 4.11 -16.62
CA THR A 104 9.60 4.71 -15.63
C THR A 104 8.90 5.84 -14.88
N THR A 105 9.15 5.93 -13.57
CA THR A 105 8.78 7.09 -12.74
C THR A 105 10.03 7.66 -12.07
N PRO A 106 10.02 8.91 -11.58
CA PRO A 106 11.17 9.46 -10.85
C PRO A 106 11.61 8.63 -9.64
N LEU A 107 10.67 7.92 -8.98
CA LEU A 107 10.96 7.07 -7.82
C LEU A 107 11.49 5.68 -8.19
N THR A 108 11.33 5.28 -9.45
CA THR A 108 11.74 3.96 -9.98
C THR A 108 12.62 4.11 -11.22
N ALA A 109 13.32 5.24 -11.34
CA ALA A 109 14.20 5.51 -12.45
C ALA A 109 15.32 4.46 -12.49
N PRO A 110 15.51 3.74 -13.60
CA PRO A 110 16.55 2.73 -13.69
C PRO A 110 17.92 3.40 -13.66
N ASP A 111 18.82 2.85 -12.85
CA ASP A 111 20.23 3.20 -12.81
C ASP A 111 21.11 1.99 -13.18
N ALA A 112 22.41 2.21 -13.34
CA ALA A 112 23.34 1.18 -13.75
C ALA A 112 23.43 -0.01 -12.77
N ALA A 113 23.38 0.26 -11.45
CA ALA A 113 23.41 -0.77 -10.42
C ALA A 113 22.12 -1.60 -10.42
N THR A 114 20.96 -0.96 -10.46
CA THR A 114 19.66 -1.65 -10.52
C THR A 114 19.52 -2.49 -11.80
N VAL A 115 20.01 -1.99 -12.95
CA VAL A 115 20.01 -2.75 -14.22
C VAL A 115 20.99 -3.94 -14.17
N ALA A 116 22.18 -3.76 -13.60
CA ALA A 116 23.14 -4.86 -13.45
C ALA A 116 22.59 -5.94 -12.50
N LEU A 117 21.96 -5.52 -11.41
CA LEU A 117 21.36 -6.39 -10.41
C LEU A 117 20.20 -7.21 -10.98
N THR A 118 19.34 -6.61 -11.81
CA THR A 118 18.24 -7.34 -12.46
C THR A 118 18.71 -8.33 -13.52
N ARG A 119 19.84 -8.06 -14.20
CA ARG A 119 20.43 -8.97 -15.20
C ARG A 119 21.05 -10.23 -14.61
N SER A 120 21.42 -10.23 -13.32
CA SER A 120 21.97 -11.41 -12.65
C SER A 120 20.90 -12.42 -12.23
N VAL A 121 19.62 -12.04 -12.32
CA VAL A 121 18.52 -12.87 -11.86
C VAL A 121 18.04 -13.82 -12.94
N GLY A 122 18.17 -15.12 -12.65
CA GLY A 122 17.64 -16.21 -13.47
C GLY A 122 16.19 -16.56 -13.17
N GLY A 123 15.70 -17.62 -13.81
CA GLY A 123 14.37 -18.19 -13.63
C GLY A 123 13.90 -18.85 -14.91
N SER A 124 13.48 -20.10 -14.82
CA SER A 124 12.99 -20.91 -15.94
C SER A 124 11.63 -20.43 -16.46
N ASP A 125 10.84 -19.78 -15.60
CA ASP A 125 9.56 -19.16 -15.94
C ASP A 125 9.39 -17.78 -15.26
N PRO A 126 8.35 -17.01 -15.61
CA PRO A 126 8.11 -15.69 -15.02
C PRO A 126 7.87 -15.68 -13.50
N LEU A 127 7.24 -16.71 -12.94
CA LEU A 127 6.94 -16.81 -11.52
C LEU A 127 8.22 -17.11 -10.72
N GLU A 128 9.02 -18.07 -11.17
CA GLU A 128 10.32 -18.36 -10.58
C GLU A 128 11.23 -17.13 -10.62
N ARG A 129 11.23 -16.39 -11.74
CA ARG A 129 11.98 -15.14 -11.87
C ARG A 129 11.50 -14.06 -10.90
N ALA A 130 10.19 -13.93 -10.71
CA ALA A 130 9.63 -12.98 -9.74
C ALA A 130 10.03 -13.34 -8.29
N HIS A 131 10.02 -14.62 -7.95
CA HIS A 131 10.50 -15.11 -6.65
C HIS A 131 11.99 -14.85 -6.48
N ALA A 132 12.82 -15.16 -7.48
CA ALA A 132 14.26 -14.90 -7.45
C ALA A 132 14.57 -13.40 -7.30
N LEU A 133 13.83 -12.53 -8.01
CA LEU A 133 13.92 -11.08 -7.85
C LEU A 133 13.59 -10.64 -6.43
N ASN A 134 12.48 -11.14 -5.87
CA ASN A 134 12.04 -10.80 -4.51
C ASN A 134 13.06 -11.22 -3.45
N THR A 135 13.59 -12.44 -3.53
CA THR A 135 14.64 -12.93 -2.63
C THR A 135 15.90 -12.09 -2.72
N MET A 136 16.35 -11.77 -3.93
CA MET A 136 17.55 -10.97 -4.17
C MET A 136 17.40 -9.54 -3.61
N VAL A 137 16.26 -8.87 -3.87
CA VAL A 137 15.97 -7.54 -3.34
C VAL A 137 15.91 -7.56 -1.80
N GLY A 138 15.25 -8.57 -1.22
CA GLY A 138 15.18 -8.75 0.22
C GLY A 138 16.55 -8.94 0.88
N GLY A 139 17.50 -9.57 0.19
CA GLY A 139 18.88 -9.71 0.67
C GLY A 139 19.72 -8.44 0.57
N ALA A 140 19.40 -7.53 -0.37
CA ALA A 140 20.13 -6.28 -0.57
C ALA A 140 19.66 -5.15 0.36
N ILE A 141 18.38 -5.12 0.72
CA ILE A 141 17.79 -4.05 1.53
C ILE A 141 18.08 -4.26 3.02
N ARG A 142 18.69 -3.25 3.67
CA ARG A 142 18.73 -3.13 5.14
C ARG A 142 17.58 -2.27 5.64
N ILE A 143 16.79 -2.83 6.56
CA ILE A 143 15.69 -2.11 7.21
C ILE A 143 16.23 -1.42 8.47
N HIS A 144 16.15 -0.09 8.47
CA HIS A 144 16.45 0.74 9.64
C HIS A 144 15.14 1.19 10.30
N GLY A 145 15.06 1.12 11.63
CA GLY A 145 13.92 1.64 12.36
C GLY A 145 13.85 3.17 12.36
N GLY A 146 12.64 3.71 12.55
CA GLY A 146 12.40 5.16 12.63
C GLY A 146 11.88 5.79 11.33
N ARG A 147 11.52 7.08 11.40
CA ARG A 147 11.12 7.86 10.22
C ARG A 147 12.35 8.51 9.60
N GLY A 148 12.72 8.06 8.40
CA GLY A 148 13.74 8.70 7.56
C GLY A 148 13.13 9.42 6.36
N ARG A 149 13.96 10.12 5.59
CA ARG A 149 13.59 10.56 4.23
C ARG A 149 13.36 9.32 3.37
N GLY A 150 12.38 9.37 2.48
CA GLY A 150 12.23 8.36 1.43
C GLY A 150 13.51 8.25 0.60
N ARG A 151 13.92 7.03 0.31
CA ARG A 151 15.06 6.71 -0.56
C ARG A 151 14.58 6.00 -1.81
N VAL A 152 15.23 6.24 -2.93
CA VAL A 152 14.96 5.53 -4.19
C VAL A 152 15.78 4.24 -4.28
N PRO A 153 15.43 3.27 -5.14
CA PRO A 153 16.20 2.04 -5.33
C PRO A 153 17.69 2.29 -5.57
N ALA A 154 18.03 3.29 -6.40
CA ALA A 154 19.41 3.71 -6.68
C ALA A 154 20.21 4.15 -5.45
N GLU A 155 19.54 4.53 -4.36
CA GLU A 155 20.20 4.90 -3.12
C GLU A 155 20.36 3.70 -2.17
N VAL A 156 19.56 2.64 -2.34
CA VAL A 156 19.46 1.51 -1.38
C VAL A 156 20.12 0.23 -1.90
N LEU A 157 20.01 -0.02 -3.20
CA LEU A 157 20.58 -1.17 -3.91
C LEU A 157 21.97 -0.82 -4.48
#